data_AF-R7VHT7-F1
#
_entry.id   AF-R7VHT7-F1
#
_cell.length_a   1.000
_cell.length_b   1.000
_cell.length_c   1.000
_cell.angle_alpha   90.00
_cell.angle_beta   90.00
_cell.angle_gamma   90.00
#
_symmetry.space_group_name_H-M   'P 1'
#
loop_
_entity.id
_entity.type
_entity.pdbx_description
1 polymer ?
#
loop_
_entity_poly.entity_id
_entity_poly.type
_entity_poly.pdbx_seq_one_letter_code
_entity_poly.pdbx_strand_id
1 'polypeptide(L)' 'IIKPLAHIFNQSMNQAQVPDKLKSSQVIPIYKKKERSLPGNYRPISLLSIFDKLLEKLIQKRLHSFLAQHNILYDY' A
#
# COMPACT_ATOMS: atom_id res chain seq x y z
N ILE A 1 10.06 -8.21 18.20
CA ILE A 1 9.21 -7.52 17.19
C ILE A 1 9.27 -8.20 15.81
N ILE A 2 10.45 -8.60 15.30
CA ILE A 2 10.59 -9.17 13.95
C ILE A 2 9.81 -10.48 13.73
N LYS A 3 9.92 -11.45 14.66
CA LYS A 3 9.28 -12.77 14.53
C LYS A 3 7.75 -12.71 14.40
N PRO A 4 7.00 -11.98 15.26
CA PRO A 4 5.56 -11.81 15.10
C PRO A 4 5.15 -11.18 13.77
N LEU A 5 5.87 -10.13 13.34
CA LEU A 5 5.53 -9.44 12.09
C LEU A 5 5.75 -10.33 10.87
N ALA A 6 6.86 -11.07 10.84
CA ALA A 6 7.13 -12.06 9.80
C ALA A 6 6.05 -13.16 9.76
N HIS A 7 5.61 -13.63 10.93
CA HIS A 7 4.53 -14.61 11.02
C HIS A 7 3.23 -14.07 10.39
N ILE A 8 2.81 -12.86 10.77
CA ILE A 8 1.59 -12.21 10.25
C ILE A 8 1.68 -12.01 8.74
N PHE A 9 2.81 -11.52 8.22
CA PHE A 9 2.99 -11.30 6.78
C PHE A 9 3.00 -12.61 5.99
N ASN A 10 3.66 -13.64 6.51
CA ASN A 10 3.64 -14.96 5.87
C ASN A 10 2.23 -15.55 5.86
N GLN A 11 1.49 -15.45 6.96
CA GLN A 11 0.08 -15.86 7.01
C GLN A 11 -0.76 -15.09 6.00
N SER A 12 -0.58 -13.77 5.93
CA SER A 12 -1.30 -12.90 5.00
C SER A 12 -1.09 -13.33 3.54
N MET A 13 0.15 -13.65 3.16
CA MET A 13 0.48 -14.16 1.82
C MET A 13 -0.11 -15.55 1.58
N ASN A 14 0.00 -16.47 2.54
CA ASN A 14 -0.47 -17.85 2.39
C ASN A 14 -2.00 -17.95 2.30
N GLN A 15 -2.71 -17.06 3.01
CA GLN A 15 -4.17 -17.02 3.05
C GLN A 15 -4.76 -16.04 2.03
N ALA A 16 -3.93 -15.29 1.31
CA ALA A 16 -4.33 -14.18 0.44
C ALA A 16 -5.24 -13.16 1.15
N GLN A 17 -4.99 -12.89 2.43
CA GLN A 17 -5.81 -12.02 3.27
C GLN A 17 -4.96 -11.02 4.02
N VAL A 18 -5.28 -9.73 3.89
CA VAL A 18 -4.63 -8.66 4.66
C VAL A 18 -5.35 -8.51 6.02
N PRO A 19 -4.62 -8.33 7.15
CA PRO A 19 -5.24 -8.03 8.44
C PRO A 19 -6.05 -6.72 8.40
N ASP A 20 -7.23 -6.69 9.03
CA ASP A 20 -8.15 -5.53 8.95
C ASP A 20 -7.55 -4.23 9.47
N LYS A 21 -6.70 -4.31 10.49
CA LYS A 21 -5.97 -3.14 11.02
C LYS A 21 -4.99 -2.53 10.01
N LEU A 22 -4.49 -3.32 9.06
CA LEU A 22 -3.59 -2.84 8.00
C LEU A 22 -4.37 -2.26 6.81
N LYS A 23 -5.64 -2.67 6.60
CA LYS A 23 -6.52 -2.10 5.56
C LYS A 23 -6.99 -0.67 5.85
N SER A 24 -6.79 -0.19 7.08
CA SER A 24 -7.25 1.14 7.50
C SER A 24 -6.18 2.20 7.23
N SER A 25 -6.60 3.38 6.77
CA SER A 25 -5.71 4.51 6.48
C SER A 25 -6.30 5.82 7.00
N GLN A 26 -5.43 6.77 7.30
CA GLN A 26 -5.86 8.13 7.65
C GLN A 26 -5.91 8.98 6.39
N VAL A 27 -7.07 9.52 6.05
CA VAL A 27 -7.20 10.44 4.91
C VAL A 27 -6.78 11.84 5.35
N ILE A 28 -5.75 12.40 4.70
CA ILE A 28 -5.30 13.77 4.94
C ILE A 28 -5.42 14.62 3.66
N PRO A 29 -5.97 15.84 3.74
CA PRO A 29 -6.07 16.73 2.60
C PRO A 29 -4.72 17.45 2.35
N ILE A 30 -4.15 17.27 1.16
CA ILE A 30 -2.97 18.03 0.69
C ILE A 30 -3.43 19.14 -0.24
N TYR A 31 -3.04 20.37 0.09
CA TYR A 31 -3.32 21.54 -0.75
C TYR A 31 -2.68 21.39 -2.14
N LYS A 32 -3.49 21.57 -3.20
CA LYS A 32 -3.03 21.45 -4.59
C LYS A 32 -2.69 22.82 -5.19
N LYS A 33 -3.66 23.74 -5.28
CA LYS A 33 -3.52 25.10 -5.85
C LYS A 33 -4.81 25.92 -5.65
N LYS A 34 -4.75 27.24 -5.88
CA LYS A 34 -5.84 28.23 -5.76
C LYS A 34 -6.18 28.62 -4.31
N GLU A 35 -7.43 28.97 -4.04
CA GLU A 35 -7.87 29.48 -2.75
C GLU A 35 -7.91 28.36 -1.70
N ARG A 36 -7.30 28.58 -0.52
CA ARG A 36 -7.22 27.60 0.57
C ARG A 36 -8.54 27.41 1.33
N SER A 37 -9.48 28.36 1.21
CA SER A 37 -10.80 28.28 1.83
C SER A 37 -11.71 27.25 1.14
N LEU A 38 -11.45 26.91 -0.13
CA LEU A 38 -12.27 26.01 -0.92
C LEU A 38 -11.79 24.55 -0.77
N PRO A 39 -12.61 23.64 -0.22
CA PRO A 39 -12.22 22.23 -0.02
C PRO A 39 -11.82 21.52 -1.32
N GLY A 40 -12.43 21.88 -2.45
CA GLY A 40 -12.13 21.30 -3.77
C GLY A 40 -10.69 21.56 -4.28
N ASN A 41 -9.94 22.44 -3.62
CA ASN A 41 -8.55 22.74 -3.95
C ASN A 41 -7.54 21.84 -3.22
N TYR A 42 -8.02 20.85 -2.47
CA TYR A 42 -7.22 19.84 -1.80
C TYR A 42 -7.35 18.49 -2.48
N ARG A 43 -6.29 17.68 -2.41
CA ARG A 43 -6.29 16.27 -2.81
C ARG A 43 -6.32 15.43 -1.54
N PRO A 44 -7.29 14.53 -1.34
CA PRO A 44 -7.20 13.55 -0.28
C PRO A 44 -6.06 12.58 -0.61
N ILE A 45 -5.21 12.28 0.37
CA ILE A 45 -4.27 11.16 0.30
C ILE A 45 -4.49 10.22 1.48
N SER A 46 -4.27 8.93 1.26
CA SER A 46 -4.33 7.91 2.30
C SER A 46 -2.95 7.74 2.93
N LEU A 47 -2.83 8.08 4.22
CA LEU A 47 -1.64 7.81 5.01
C LEU A 47 -1.74 6.41 5.62
N LEU A 48 -0.91 5.51 5.10
CA LEU A 48 -0.81 4.12 5.52
C LEU A 48 0.15 3.95 6.70
N SER A 49 -0.11 2.96 7.56
CA SER A 49 0.80 2.59 8.64
C SER A 49 2.13 2.07 8.09
N ILE A 50 3.20 2.15 8.89
CA ILE A 50 4.51 1.61 8.48
C ILE A 50 4.45 0.10 8.22
N PHE A 51 3.63 -0.64 8.97
CA PHE A 51 3.48 -2.09 8.80
C PHE A 51 2.77 -2.44 7.50
N ASP A 52 1.77 -1.66 7.14
CA ASP A 52 1.05 -1.84 5.88
C ASP A 52 1.98 -1.60 4.67
N LYS A 53 2.75 -0.51 4.67
CA LYS A 53 3.77 -0.22 3.64
C LYS A 53 4.82 -1.33 3.50
N LEU A 54 5.19 -1.99 4.60
CA LEU A 54 6.11 -3.12 4.56
C LEU A 54 5.49 -4.33 3.86
N LEU A 55 4.23 -4.66 4.17
CA LEU A 55 3.50 -5.74 3.52
C LEU A 55 3.29 -5.45 2.02
N GLU A 56 2.87 -4.22 1.68
CA GLU A 56 2.74 -3.76 0.29
C GLU A 56 4.04 -3.94 -0.49
N LYS A 57 5.19 -3.54 0.09
CA LYS A 57 6.50 -3.68 -0.56
C LYS A 57 6.85 -5.15 -0.81
N LEU A 58 6.50 -6.06 0.11
CA LEU A 58 6.72 -7.50 -0.07
C LEU A 58 5.84 -8.06 -1.19
N ILE A 59 4.56 -7.68 -1.22
CA ILE A 59 3.62 -8.08 -2.27
C ILE A 59 4.08 -7.54 -3.62
N GLN A 60 4.38 -6.25 -3.70
CA GLN A 60 4.87 -5.58 -4.92
C GLN A 60 6.10 -6.29 -5.48
N LYS A 61 7.08 -6.62 -4.64
CA LYS A 61 8.29 -7.32 -5.08
C LYS A 61 7.98 -8.67 -5.71
N ARG A 62 7.10 -9.47 -5.07
CA ARG A 62 6.73 -10.81 -5.57
C ARG A 62 5.91 -10.71 -6.85
N LEU A 63 4.93 -9.82 -6.88
CA LEU A 63 4.08 -9.60 -8.03
C LEU A 63 4.90 -9.12 -9.22
N HIS A 64 5.76 -8.12 -9.03
CA HIS A 64 6.62 -7.62 -10.10
C HIS A 64 7.54 -8.72 -10.65
N SER A 65 8.14 -9.54 -9.77
CA SER A 65 8.97 -10.67 -10.21
C SER A 65 8.18 -11.65 -11.08
N PHE A 66 6.95 -11.98 -10.69
CA PHE A 66 6.06 -12.85 -11.46
C PHE A 66 5.70 -12.22 -12.81
N LEU A 67 5.22 -10.97 -12.81
CA LEU A 67 4.81 -10.27 -14.03
C LEU A 67 5.96 -10.15 -15.04
N ALA A 68 7.17 -9.85 -14.57
CA ALA A 68 8.37 -9.78 -15.40
C ALA A 68 8.77 -11.16 -15.94
N GLN A 69 8.78 -12.20 -15.10
CA GLN A 69 9.13 -13.56 -15.52
C GLN A 69 8.19 -14.10 -16.63
N HIS A 70 6.92 -13.67 -16.60
CA HIS A 70 5.91 -14.11 -17.56
C HIS A 70 5.71 -13.14 -18.73
N ASN A 71 6.54 -12.10 -18.88
CA ASN A 71 6.43 -11.06 -19.91
C ASN A 71 4.99 -10.48 -20.01
N ILE A 72 4.33 -10.33 -18.86
CA ILE A 72 2.97 -9.78 -18.78
C ILE A 72 3.01 -8.24 -18.88
N LEU A 73 4.13 -7.65 -18.45
CA LEU A 73 4.33 -6.21 -18.57
C LEU A 73 4.57 -5.85 -20.03
N TYR A 74 3.87 -4.81 -20.50
CA TYR A 74 4.09 -4.26 -21.83
C TYR A 74 5.32 -3.34 -21.80
N ASP A 75 6.28 -3.63 -22.68
CA ASP A 75 7.40 -2.72 -22.94
C ASP A 75 6.91 -1.62 -23.90
N TYR A 76 6.96 -0.37 -23.44
CA TYR A 76 6.62 0.80 -24.27
C TYR A 76 7.70 1.09 -25.31
#